data_AF-A0ABD5QYK1-F1
#
_entry.id   AF-A0ABD5QYK1-F1
#
_cell.length_a   1.000
_cell.length_b   1.000
_cell.length_c   1.000
_cell.angle_alpha   90.00
_cell.angle_beta   90.00
_cell.angle_gamma   90.00
#
_symmetry.space_group_name_H-M   'P 1'
#
loop_
_entity.id
_entity.type
_entity.pdbx_description
1 polymer ?
#
loop_
_entity_poly.entity_id
_entity_poly.type
_entity_poly.pdbx_seq_one_letter_code
_entity_poly.pdbx_strand_id
1 'polypeptide(L)'
;MAGPDPTQLRHLIDRFPRPPDDDRADDLLDGAYGRMAGEWYDRLRSLADAYADGDALREELLVHAEGVPAFRLSDGAAPLPERRRRLTEAADELPEIAEAAAWYADLRSLLEDDPDDLTLVERALHDFGYAVAHGLFLGANAPETVVRRLRLAYRLVGVRIDDAASDGVERTTFTCPYRNLGAGRCGTRWLCHEKLDRVDDGYVTYLAERGIDYRRPRGCVGSEQCYSTVARESPERWWPKTPPAAVRES
;
A
#
# COMPACT_ATOMS: atom_id res chain seq x y z
N MET A 1 -3.87 -17.96 -5.75
CA MET A 1 -4.12 -16.51 -5.67
C MET A 1 -2.76 -15.83 -5.83
N ALA A 2 -2.72 -14.63 -6.40
CA ALA A 2 -1.46 -13.89 -6.47
C ALA A 2 -1.26 -13.26 -5.09
N GLY A 3 -0.37 -13.84 -4.29
CA GLY A 3 -0.16 -13.40 -2.92
C GLY A 3 0.76 -14.37 -2.19
N PRO A 4 1.35 -13.95 -1.08
CA PRO A 4 2.34 -14.75 -0.40
C PRO A 4 1.75 -16.07 0.09
N ASP A 5 2.61 -17.10 0.15
CA ASP A 5 2.26 -18.35 0.80
C ASP A 5 1.86 -18.09 2.27
N PRO A 6 0.70 -18.58 2.74
CA PRO A 6 0.25 -18.31 4.10
C PRO A 6 1.21 -18.81 5.18
N THR A 7 1.95 -19.89 4.93
CA THR A 7 2.94 -20.41 5.90
C THR A 7 4.14 -19.50 5.98
N GLN A 8 4.64 -19.04 4.83
CA GLN A 8 5.72 -18.06 4.75
C GLN A 8 5.34 -16.75 5.45
N LEU A 9 4.12 -16.24 5.22
CA LEU A 9 3.61 -15.04 5.87
C LEU A 9 3.55 -15.18 7.39
N ARG A 10 2.98 -16.29 7.90
CA ARG A 10 2.93 -16.56 9.35
C ARG A 10 4.33 -16.65 9.95
N HIS A 11 5.24 -17.37 9.29
CA HIS A 11 6.62 -17.50 9.75
C HIS A 11 7.33 -16.14 9.81
N LEU A 12 7.10 -15.26 8.83
CA LEU A 12 7.64 -13.91 8.88
C LEU A 12 7.04 -13.12 10.05
N ILE A 13 5.71 -13.15 10.23
CA ILE A 13 5.02 -12.43 11.31
C ILE A 13 5.51 -12.88 12.68
N ASP A 14 5.66 -14.19 12.91
CA ASP A 14 6.13 -14.74 14.20
C ASP A 14 7.56 -14.32 14.57
N ARG A 15 8.36 -13.85 13.61
CA ARG A 15 9.71 -13.30 13.83
C ARG A 15 9.71 -11.80 14.14
N PHE A 16 8.57 -11.19 14.44
CA PHE A 16 8.49 -9.78 14.83
C PHE A 16 9.45 -9.49 16.00
N PRO A 17 10.43 -8.59 15.83
CA PRO A 17 11.37 -8.26 16.89
C PRO A 17 10.61 -7.43 17.93
N ARG A 18 10.39 -7.99 19.12
CA ARG A 18 9.67 -7.27 20.18
C ARG A 18 10.52 -6.12 20.71
N PRO A 19 9.91 -4.96 21.02
CA PRO A 19 10.64 -3.87 21.64
C PRO A 19 11.27 -4.33 22.96
N PRO A 20 12.45 -3.81 23.32
CA PRO A 20 13.03 -4.02 24.64
C PRO A 20 12.12 -3.48 25.75
N ASP A 21 12.33 -3.93 26.98
CA ASP A 21 11.53 -3.47 28.15
C ASP A 21 11.80 -2.00 28.53
N ASP A 22 12.74 -1.33 27.87
CA ASP A 22 13.03 0.09 28.05
C ASP A 22 12.40 0.97 26.96
N ASP A 23 12.11 2.22 27.31
CA ASP A 23 11.41 3.16 26.43
C ASP A 23 12.34 3.80 25.38
N ARG A 24 13.66 3.49 25.37
CA ARG A 24 14.64 4.22 24.55
C ARG A 24 14.39 4.06 23.05
N ALA A 25 14.02 2.85 22.63
CA ALA A 25 13.68 2.59 21.23
C ALA A 25 12.40 3.30 20.81
N ASP A 26 11.45 3.43 21.73
CA ASP A 26 10.21 4.17 21.51
C ASP A 26 10.44 5.68 21.51
N ASP A 27 11.29 6.21 22.38
CA ASP A 27 11.66 7.63 22.40
C ASP A 27 12.27 8.07 21.05
N LEU A 28 13.13 7.23 20.45
CA LEU A 28 13.73 7.49 19.13
C LEU A 28 12.72 7.39 17.97
N LEU A 29 11.65 6.60 18.15
CA LEU A 29 10.63 6.31 17.15
C LEU A 29 9.28 6.97 17.44
N ASP A 30 9.25 7.98 18.32
CA ASP A 30 8.04 8.71 18.70
C ASP A 30 6.89 7.76 19.20
N GLY A 31 7.26 6.71 19.94
CA GLY A 31 6.39 5.66 20.50
C GLY A 31 5.87 4.63 19.48
N ALA A 32 6.46 4.60 18.27
CA ALA A 32 5.94 3.75 17.20
C ALA A 32 6.18 2.26 17.43
N TYR A 33 7.28 1.90 18.09
CA TYR A 33 7.66 0.52 18.29
C TYR A 33 6.71 -0.18 19.27
N GLY A 34 6.42 0.41 20.42
CA GLY A 34 5.46 -0.10 21.39
C GLY A 34 4.06 -0.20 20.81
N ARG A 35 3.62 0.79 20.02
CA ARG A 35 2.32 0.73 19.32
C ARG A 35 2.27 -0.35 18.25
N MET A 36 3.36 -0.60 17.52
CA MET A 36 3.47 -1.72 16.60
C MET A 36 3.34 -3.04 17.35
N ALA A 37 4.06 -3.19 18.48
CA ALA A 37 4.08 -4.41 19.27
C ALA A 37 2.76 -4.72 20.00
N GLY A 38 1.89 -3.73 20.18
CA GLY A 38 0.56 -3.89 20.76
C GLY A 38 -0.52 -4.25 19.73
N GLU A 39 -1.63 -3.52 19.76
CA GLU A 39 -2.86 -3.82 18.99
C GLU A 39 -2.62 -3.98 17.48
N TRP A 40 -1.63 -3.27 16.92
CA TRP A 40 -1.33 -3.38 15.49
C TRP A 40 -0.80 -4.76 15.12
N TYR A 41 0.13 -5.33 15.89
CA TYR A 41 0.68 -6.66 15.64
C TYR A 41 -0.35 -7.76 15.86
N ASP A 42 -1.17 -7.64 16.92
CA ASP A 42 -2.27 -8.59 17.19
C ASP A 42 -3.30 -8.60 16.04
N ARG A 43 -3.60 -7.42 15.48
CA ARG A 43 -4.46 -7.31 14.31
C ARG A 43 -3.81 -7.90 13.06
N LEU A 44 -2.51 -7.70 12.86
CA LEU A 44 -1.78 -8.29 11.73
C LEU A 44 -1.82 -9.82 11.78
N ARG A 45 -1.59 -10.43 12.95
CA ARG A 45 -1.72 -11.89 13.16
C ARG A 45 -3.12 -12.38 12.80
N SER A 46 -4.14 -11.70 13.34
CA SER A 46 -5.54 -12.05 13.09
C SER A 46 -5.90 -11.99 11.60
N LEU A 47 -5.39 -10.99 10.87
CA LEU A 47 -5.58 -10.86 9.43
C LEU A 47 -4.83 -11.94 8.64
N ALA A 48 -3.64 -12.34 9.08
CA ALA A 48 -2.87 -13.41 8.44
C ALA A 48 -3.56 -14.77 8.58
N ASP A 49 -4.21 -15.02 9.71
CA ASP A 49 -5.03 -16.21 9.89
C ASP A 49 -6.26 -16.19 8.99
N ALA A 50 -7.00 -15.07 8.95
CA ALA A 50 -8.12 -14.92 8.03
C ALA A 50 -7.71 -15.05 6.55
N TYR A 51 -6.52 -14.57 6.18
CA TYR A 51 -5.96 -14.74 4.84
C TYR A 51 -5.67 -16.20 4.52
N ALA A 52 -5.08 -16.95 5.47
CA ALA A 52 -4.82 -18.38 5.31
C ALA A 52 -6.12 -19.19 5.14
N ASP A 53 -7.20 -18.77 5.80
CA ASP A 53 -8.52 -19.40 5.70
C ASP A 53 -9.31 -18.96 4.46
N GLY A 54 -8.80 -17.97 3.71
CA GLY A 54 -9.45 -17.42 2.51
C GLY A 54 -10.55 -16.39 2.80
N ASP A 55 -10.68 -15.96 4.06
CA ASP A 55 -11.67 -14.98 4.54
C ASP A 55 -11.19 -13.53 4.40
N ALA A 56 -9.88 -13.31 4.21
CA ALA A 56 -9.29 -12.01 3.94
C ALA A 56 -8.50 -12.01 2.63
N LEU A 57 -8.50 -10.87 1.92
CA LEU A 57 -7.68 -10.67 0.74
C LEU A 57 -6.28 -10.16 1.11
N ARG A 58 -5.29 -10.41 0.25
CA ARG A 58 -3.93 -9.85 0.39
C ARG A 58 -3.95 -8.32 0.55
N GLU A 59 -4.83 -7.63 -0.17
CA GLU A 59 -4.96 -6.16 -0.07
C GLU A 59 -5.34 -5.71 1.36
N GLU A 60 -6.08 -6.53 2.12
CA GLU A 60 -6.42 -6.19 3.51
C GLU A 60 -5.18 -6.24 4.41
N LEU A 61 -4.30 -7.23 4.20
CA LEU A 61 -2.99 -7.30 4.86
C LEU A 61 -2.10 -6.13 4.46
N LEU A 62 -2.06 -5.78 3.17
CA LEU A 62 -1.28 -4.66 2.66
C LEU A 62 -1.74 -3.33 3.29
N VAL A 63 -3.04 -3.08 3.31
CA VAL A 63 -3.62 -1.87 3.92
C VAL A 63 -3.31 -1.79 5.41
N HIS A 64 -3.39 -2.91 6.14
CA HIS A 64 -3.03 -2.96 7.56
C HIS A 64 -1.53 -2.74 7.78
N ALA A 65 -0.69 -3.37 6.95
CA ALA A 65 0.76 -3.17 6.97
C ALA A 65 1.11 -1.69 6.77
N GLU A 66 0.44 -1.01 5.84
CA GLU A 66 0.60 0.43 5.61
C GLU A 66 0.04 1.33 6.72
N GLY A 67 -0.72 0.77 7.65
CA GLY A 67 -1.30 1.48 8.79
C GLY A 67 -0.39 1.59 10.00
N VAL A 68 0.91 1.23 9.91
CA VAL A 68 1.84 1.21 11.06
C VAL A 68 1.77 2.48 11.91
N PRO A 69 1.65 2.38 13.24
CA PRO A 69 1.63 3.52 14.17
C PRO A 69 2.93 4.38 14.31
N ALA A 70 3.29 5.20 13.32
CA ALA A 70 3.91 6.55 13.47
C ALA A 70 5.29 6.81 12.89
N PHE A 71 5.69 6.17 11.79
CA PHE A 71 7.00 6.54 11.23
C PHE A 71 7.22 6.33 9.72
N ARG A 72 6.62 7.06 8.74
CA ARG A 72 6.91 6.84 7.25
C ARG A 72 7.88 7.80 6.69
N LEU A 73 8.46 7.27 5.63
CA LEU A 73 9.58 7.81 4.92
C LEU A 73 9.33 7.88 3.40
N SER A 74 8.27 7.25 2.87
CA SER A 74 7.62 7.56 1.57
C SER A 74 6.44 6.61 1.31
N ASP A 75 5.54 7.01 0.43
CA ASP A 75 4.46 6.16 -0.09
C ASP A 75 4.21 6.28 -1.60
N GLY A 76 5.06 7.04 -2.27
CA GLY A 76 4.87 7.51 -3.63
C GLY A 76 6.15 8.18 -4.11
N ALA A 77 6.03 9.08 -5.09
CA ALA A 77 7.18 9.64 -5.79
C ALA A 77 8.10 10.57 -4.95
N ALA A 78 7.68 11.02 -3.77
CA ALA A 78 8.45 11.93 -2.93
C ALA A 78 9.04 11.22 -1.69
N PRO A 79 10.37 11.06 -1.58
CA PRO A 79 11.00 10.61 -0.34
C PRO A 79 10.84 11.65 0.78
N LEU A 80 10.92 11.23 2.04
CA LEU A 80 11.04 12.10 3.23
C LEU A 80 12.46 11.98 3.80
N PRO A 81 13.45 12.71 3.24
CA PRO A 81 14.87 12.51 3.55
C PRO A 81 15.20 12.64 5.03
N GLU A 82 14.58 13.62 5.70
CA GLU A 82 14.88 13.95 7.09
C GLU A 82 14.41 12.88 8.08
N ARG A 83 13.21 12.35 7.87
CA ARG A 83 12.75 11.23 8.68
C ARG A 83 13.56 9.96 8.36
N ARG A 84 14.02 9.80 7.11
CA ARG A 84 14.81 8.63 6.69
C ARG A 84 16.15 8.64 7.40
N ARG A 85 16.77 9.82 7.44
CA ARG A 85 17.95 10.12 8.25
C ARG A 85 17.71 9.78 9.72
N ARG A 86 16.60 10.23 10.34
CA ARG A 86 16.27 9.88 11.74
C ARG A 86 16.15 8.38 11.98
N LEU A 87 15.50 7.62 11.09
CA LEU A 87 15.44 6.16 11.22
C LEU A 87 16.83 5.52 11.10
N THR A 88 17.64 5.96 10.14
CA THR A 88 19.01 5.46 9.98
C THR A 88 19.85 5.74 11.21
N GLU A 89 19.79 6.96 11.75
CA GLU A 89 20.49 7.34 12.97
C GLU A 89 20.03 6.51 14.18
N ALA A 90 18.72 6.30 14.34
CA ALA A 90 18.17 5.48 15.40
C ALA A 90 18.54 3.99 15.25
N ALA A 91 18.57 3.46 14.02
CA ALA A 91 18.97 2.09 13.71
C ALA A 91 20.48 1.85 13.90
N ASP A 92 21.31 2.87 13.67
CA ASP A 92 22.74 2.82 13.97
C ASP A 92 23.00 2.91 15.49
N GLU A 93 22.10 3.54 16.26
CA GLU A 93 22.17 3.63 17.71
C GLU A 93 21.66 2.35 18.42
N LEU A 94 20.57 1.76 17.95
CA LEU A 94 19.92 0.59 18.57
C LEU A 94 19.68 -0.55 17.54
N PRO A 95 20.31 -1.72 17.72
CA PRO A 95 20.13 -2.88 16.84
C PRO A 95 18.67 -3.33 16.68
N GLU A 96 17.85 -3.21 17.73
CA GLU A 96 16.44 -3.61 17.75
C GLU A 96 15.63 -2.79 16.73
N ILE A 97 15.95 -1.50 16.57
CA ILE A 97 15.33 -0.63 15.56
C ILE A 97 15.73 -1.07 14.14
N ALA A 98 16.99 -1.46 13.95
CA ALA A 98 17.46 -2.00 12.67
C ALA A 98 16.75 -3.32 12.31
N GLU A 99 16.57 -4.21 13.28
CA GLU A 99 15.85 -5.47 13.13
C GLU A 99 14.38 -5.23 12.80
N ALA A 100 13.71 -4.33 13.51
CA ALA A 100 12.31 -3.96 13.24
C ALA A 100 12.13 -3.36 11.84
N ALA A 101 13.06 -2.49 11.43
CA ALA A 101 13.05 -1.90 10.10
C ALA A 101 13.24 -2.96 9.00
N ALA A 102 14.15 -3.91 9.19
CA ALA A 102 14.40 -4.99 8.25
C ALA A 102 13.18 -5.93 8.17
N TRP A 103 12.65 -6.36 9.31
CA TRP A 103 11.45 -7.20 9.37
C TRP A 103 10.26 -6.56 8.66
N TYR A 104 10.04 -5.26 8.86
CA TYR A 104 8.93 -4.57 8.19
C TYR A 104 9.16 -4.44 6.68
N ALA A 105 10.41 -4.21 6.24
CA ALA A 105 10.73 -4.20 4.82
C ALA A 105 10.46 -5.57 4.17
N ASP A 106 10.81 -6.67 4.84
CA ASP A 106 10.49 -8.03 4.40
C ASP A 106 8.98 -8.25 4.33
N LEU A 107 8.22 -7.77 5.32
CA LEU A 107 6.76 -7.87 5.33
C LEU A 107 6.15 -7.12 4.15
N ARG A 108 6.64 -5.91 3.87
CA ARG A 108 6.21 -5.10 2.71
C ARG A 108 6.54 -5.80 1.41
N SER A 109 7.77 -6.27 1.25
CA SER A 109 8.21 -6.98 0.03
C SER A 109 7.39 -8.24 -0.21
N LEU A 110 6.97 -8.94 0.85
CA LEU A 110 6.16 -10.15 0.75
C LEU A 110 4.69 -9.85 0.37
N LEU A 111 4.17 -8.67 0.73
CA LEU A 111 2.78 -8.26 0.49
C LEU A 111 2.59 -7.45 -0.79
N GLU A 112 3.61 -6.68 -1.19
CA GLU A 112 3.66 -5.98 -2.48
C GLU A 112 3.82 -7.02 -3.59
N ASP A 113 3.13 -6.80 -4.72
CA ASP A 113 3.23 -7.72 -5.84
C ASP A 113 4.61 -7.63 -6.49
N ASP A 114 5.26 -8.78 -6.66
CA ASP A 114 6.35 -8.92 -7.63
C ASP A 114 5.73 -9.06 -9.03
N PRO A 115 6.09 -8.20 -10.01
CA PRO A 115 5.66 -8.35 -11.40
C PRO A 115 5.95 -9.73 -11.99
N ASP A 116 6.97 -10.43 -11.47
CA ASP A 116 7.36 -11.77 -11.91
C ASP A 116 6.37 -12.85 -11.43
N ASP A 117 5.68 -12.62 -10.30
CA ASP A 117 4.70 -13.53 -9.72
C ASP A 117 3.29 -13.39 -10.33
N LEU A 118 3.07 -12.40 -11.18
CA LEU A 118 1.79 -12.20 -11.87
C LEU A 118 1.52 -13.32 -12.87
N THR A 119 0.26 -13.78 -12.95
CA THR A 119 -0.17 -14.66 -14.05
C THR A 119 -0.08 -13.92 -15.39
N LEU A 120 -0.02 -14.65 -16.51
CA LEU A 120 0.00 -14.03 -17.85
C LEU A 120 -1.16 -13.06 -18.08
N VAL A 121 -2.34 -13.37 -17.54
CA VAL A 121 -3.52 -12.50 -17.63
C VAL A 121 -3.35 -11.23 -16.80
N GLU A 122 -2.80 -11.33 -15.59
CA GLU A 122 -2.56 -10.17 -14.73
C GLU A 122 -1.49 -9.24 -15.32
N ARG A 123 -0.41 -9.80 -15.89
CA ARG A 123 0.57 -9.01 -16.67
C ARG A 123 -0.07 -8.30 -17.84
N ALA A 124 -0.92 -8.99 -18.61
CA ALA A 124 -1.64 -8.36 -19.72
C ALA A 124 -2.57 -7.23 -19.25
N LEU A 125 -3.23 -7.36 -18.09
CA LEU A 125 -4.05 -6.30 -17.50
C LEU A 125 -3.21 -5.11 -17.04
N HIS A 126 -2.05 -5.37 -16.44
CA HIS A 126 -1.07 -4.33 -16.11
C HIS A 126 -0.61 -3.55 -17.35
N ASP A 127 -0.13 -4.27 -18.37
CA ASP A 127 0.38 -3.65 -19.60
C ASP A 127 -0.73 -2.88 -20.34
N PHE A 128 -1.96 -3.41 -20.31
CA PHE A 128 -3.13 -2.69 -20.81
C PHE A 128 -3.36 -1.39 -20.03
N GLY A 129 -3.33 -1.43 -18.69
CA GLY A 129 -3.42 -0.23 -17.86
C GLY A 129 -2.35 0.80 -18.19
N TYR A 130 -1.10 0.36 -18.28
CA TYR A 130 0.04 1.22 -18.63
C TYR A 130 -0.09 1.86 -20.02
N ALA A 131 -0.57 1.10 -21.02
CA ALA A 131 -0.85 1.61 -22.35
C ALA A 131 -2.01 2.61 -22.36
N VAL A 132 -3.09 2.34 -21.63
CA VAL A 132 -4.22 3.27 -21.48
C VAL A 132 -3.77 4.55 -20.78
N ALA A 133 -2.89 4.45 -19.79
CA ALA A 133 -2.34 5.59 -19.06
C ALA A 133 -1.69 6.63 -19.99
N HIS A 134 -0.99 6.17 -21.04
CA HIS A 134 -0.36 7.06 -22.03
C HIS A 134 -1.37 7.98 -22.72
N GLY A 135 -2.54 7.45 -23.08
CA GLY A 135 -3.62 8.24 -23.68
C GLY A 135 -4.37 9.05 -22.63
N LEU A 136 -4.77 8.40 -21.53
CA LEU A 136 -5.59 9.00 -20.48
C LEU A 136 -4.89 10.18 -19.82
N PHE A 137 -3.59 10.10 -19.55
CA PHE A 137 -2.83 11.13 -18.84
C PHE A 137 -1.90 11.95 -19.74
N LEU A 138 -2.11 11.91 -21.06
CA LEU A 138 -1.32 12.71 -22.00
C LEU A 138 -1.32 14.20 -21.63
N GLY A 139 -0.15 14.75 -21.30
CA GLY A 139 0.02 16.14 -20.86
C GLY A 139 -0.53 16.48 -19.47
N ALA A 140 -0.89 15.48 -18.65
CA ALA A 140 -1.30 15.67 -17.27
C ALA A 140 -0.08 15.67 -16.34
N ASN A 141 0.38 16.86 -15.94
CA ASN A 141 1.55 17.05 -15.07
C ASN A 141 1.20 17.50 -13.65
N ALA A 142 -0.09 17.54 -13.30
CA ALA A 142 -0.58 18.04 -12.02
C ALA A 142 -1.67 17.10 -11.46
N PRO A 143 -1.69 16.81 -10.14
CA PRO A 143 -2.63 15.91 -9.49
C PRO A 143 -4.10 16.19 -9.83
N GLU A 144 -4.48 17.46 -9.91
CA GLU A 144 -5.84 17.92 -10.19
C GLU A 144 -6.28 17.53 -11.60
N THR A 145 -5.34 17.56 -12.56
CA THR A 145 -5.61 17.11 -13.93
C THR A 145 -5.71 15.60 -14.00
N VAL A 146 -4.81 14.89 -13.31
CA VAL A 146 -4.81 13.42 -13.24
C VAL A 146 -6.11 12.91 -12.61
N VAL A 147 -6.52 13.43 -11.45
CA VAL A 147 -7.74 13.01 -10.77
C VAL A 147 -9.00 13.33 -11.59
N ARG A 148 -9.02 14.46 -12.31
CA ARG A 148 -10.16 14.81 -13.19
C ARG A 148 -10.35 13.77 -14.27
N ARG A 149 -9.26 13.28 -14.87
CA ARG A 149 -9.29 12.27 -15.93
C ARG A 149 -9.55 10.87 -15.36
N LEU A 150 -9.01 10.53 -14.20
CA LEU A 150 -9.37 9.32 -13.45
C LEU A 150 -10.86 9.25 -13.14
N ARG A 151 -11.45 10.32 -12.60
CA ARG A 151 -12.89 10.41 -12.31
C ARG A 151 -13.74 10.23 -13.58
N LEU A 152 -13.27 10.70 -14.74
CA LEU A 152 -13.92 10.44 -16.02
C LEU A 152 -13.84 8.96 -16.40
N ALA A 153 -12.65 8.36 -16.34
CA ALA A 153 -12.45 6.94 -16.64
C ALA A 153 -13.30 6.04 -15.74
N TYR A 154 -13.33 6.32 -14.43
CA TYR A 154 -14.19 5.63 -13.46
C TYR A 154 -15.66 5.71 -13.82
N ARG A 155 -16.19 6.90 -14.14
CA ARG A 155 -17.60 7.05 -14.56
C ARG A 155 -17.91 6.28 -15.84
N LEU A 156 -16.98 6.24 -16.80
CA LEU A 156 -17.16 5.50 -18.05
C LEU A 156 -17.31 3.99 -17.83
N VAL A 157 -16.65 3.46 -16.80
CA VAL A 157 -16.77 2.04 -16.42
C VAL A 157 -17.90 1.81 -15.41
N GLY A 158 -18.72 2.83 -15.10
CA GLY A 158 -19.90 2.70 -14.24
C GLY A 158 -19.63 2.85 -12.74
N VAL A 159 -18.43 3.31 -12.35
CA VAL A 159 -18.15 3.69 -10.96
C VAL A 159 -18.91 4.97 -10.61
N ARG A 160 -19.61 4.96 -9.47
CA ARG A 160 -20.35 6.10 -8.95
C ARG A 160 -19.44 6.91 -8.02
N ILE A 161 -19.07 8.12 -8.44
CA ILE A 161 -18.29 9.04 -7.58
C ILE A 161 -19.22 9.59 -6.49
N ASP A 162 -18.85 9.35 -5.24
CA ASP A 162 -19.59 9.77 -4.05
C ASP A 162 -19.15 11.15 -3.60
N ASP A 163 -17.84 11.38 -3.52
CA ASP A 163 -17.26 12.61 -2.98
C ASP A 163 -15.87 12.88 -3.58
N ALA A 164 -15.43 14.14 -3.50
CA ALA A 164 -14.12 14.59 -3.93
C ALA A 164 -13.60 15.66 -2.96
N ALA A 165 -12.38 15.45 -2.45
CA ALA A 165 -11.72 16.38 -1.55
C ALA A 165 -10.33 16.75 -2.09
N SER A 166 -9.91 17.99 -1.83
CA SER A 166 -8.59 18.53 -2.17
C SER A 166 -8.04 19.23 -0.93
N ASP A 167 -7.09 18.57 -0.26
CA ASP A 167 -6.42 19.09 0.94
C ASP A 167 -4.96 18.60 0.95
N GLY A 168 -4.13 19.21 0.10
CA GLY A 168 -2.77 18.72 -0.22
C GLY A 168 -2.76 17.42 -1.03
N VAL A 169 -3.87 16.67 -1.02
CA VAL A 169 -4.14 15.51 -1.89
C VAL A 169 -5.52 15.55 -2.50
N GLU A 170 -5.54 15.14 -3.76
CA GLU A 170 -6.74 14.87 -4.51
C GLU A 170 -7.29 13.50 -4.11
N ARG A 171 -8.28 13.48 -3.23
CA ARG A 171 -9.02 12.27 -2.86
C ARG A 171 -10.30 12.14 -3.67
N THR A 172 -10.61 10.94 -4.10
CA THR A 172 -11.89 10.59 -4.72
C THR A 172 -12.49 9.43 -3.94
N THR A 173 -13.70 9.59 -3.41
CA THR A 173 -14.48 8.52 -2.77
C THR A 173 -15.55 8.07 -3.75
N PHE A 174 -15.76 6.76 -3.89
CA PHE A 174 -16.66 6.20 -4.88
C PHE A 174 -17.16 4.80 -4.53
N THR A 175 -18.29 4.44 -5.12
CA THR A 175 -18.87 3.10 -5.04
C THR A 175 -18.63 2.33 -6.33
N CYS A 176 -18.00 1.17 -6.22
CA CYS A 176 -17.67 0.30 -7.34
C CYS A 176 -18.79 -0.72 -7.62
N PRO A 177 -19.32 -0.81 -8.85
CA PRO A 177 -20.39 -1.76 -9.18
C PRO A 177 -19.92 -3.22 -9.20
N TYR A 178 -18.60 -3.44 -9.17
CA TYR A 178 -18.01 -4.77 -9.39
C TYR A 178 -17.84 -5.59 -8.11
N ARG A 179 -18.13 -5.03 -6.93
CA ARG A 179 -17.91 -5.65 -5.62
C ARG A 179 -18.48 -7.07 -5.50
N ASN A 180 -19.70 -7.26 -6.02
CA ASN A 180 -20.44 -8.51 -5.89
C ASN A 180 -20.29 -9.42 -7.13
N LEU A 181 -19.57 -8.98 -8.16
CA LEU A 181 -19.37 -9.79 -9.36
C LEU A 181 -18.46 -10.97 -9.04
N GLY A 182 -18.97 -12.18 -9.23
CA GLY A 182 -18.25 -13.41 -8.92
C GLY A 182 -18.24 -13.79 -7.43
N ALA A 183 -18.97 -13.07 -6.58
CA ALA A 183 -18.96 -13.28 -5.13
C ALA A 183 -19.32 -14.72 -4.70
N GLY A 184 -20.23 -15.37 -5.42
CA GLY A 184 -20.63 -16.76 -5.15
C GLY A 184 -19.60 -17.83 -5.53
N ARG A 185 -18.48 -17.48 -6.18
CA ARG A 185 -17.43 -18.44 -6.61
C ARG A 185 -16.04 -18.09 -6.10
N CYS A 186 -15.70 -16.81 -6.01
CA CYS A 186 -14.35 -16.34 -5.70
C CYS A 186 -14.30 -15.42 -4.48
N GLY A 187 -15.41 -15.29 -3.75
CA GLY A 187 -15.55 -14.32 -2.66
C GLY A 187 -15.89 -12.92 -3.16
N THR A 188 -16.48 -12.11 -2.27
CA THR A 188 -16.73 -10.68 -2.56
C THR A 188 -15.41 -9.98 -2.86
N ARG A 189 -15.45 -8.91 -3.67
CA ARG A 189 -14.31 -8.02 -3.93
C ARG A 189 -13.15 -8.63 -4.73
N TRP A 190 -13.15 -9.94 -5.01
CA TRP A 190 -12.09 -10.59 -5.78
C TRP A 190 -11.88 -9.96 -7.16
N LEU A 191 -12.95 -9.73 -7.94
CA LEU A 191 -12.79 -9.16 -9.28
C LEU A 191 -12.17 -7.75 -9.22
N CYS A 192 -12.66 -6.88 -8.33
CA CYS A 192 -12.15 -5.52 -8.25
C CYS A 192 -10.74 -5.45 -7.65
N HIS A 193 -10.48 -6.14 -6.53
CA HIS A 193 -9.20 -6.00 -5.79
C HIS A 193 -8.10 -7.00 -6.16
N GLU A 194 -8.42 -8.06 -6.90
CA GLU A 194 -7.38 -9.00 -7.39
C GLU A 194 -7.07 -8.77 -8.87
N LYS A 195 -8.11 -8.48 -9.69
CA LYS A 195 -7.99 -8.43 -11.15
C LYS A 195 -8.03 -7.02 -11.72
N LEU A 196 -9.05 -6.23 -11.38
CA LEU A 196 -9.15 -4.87 -11.93
C LEU A 196 -8.08 -3.93 -11.36
N ASP A 197 -7.65 -4.16 -10.12
CA ASP A 197 -6.50 -3.46 -9.53
C ASP A 197 -5.24 -3.60 -10.40
N ARG A 198 -5.11 -4.64 -11.24
CA ARG A 198 -3.98 -4.77 -12.18
C ARG A 198 -3.96 -3.70 -13.27
N VAL A 199 -5.13 -3.25 -13.70
CA VAL A 199 -5.21 -2.12 -14.64
C VAL A 199 -4.77 -0.83 -13.95
N ASP A 200 -5.19 -0.63 -12.69
CA ASP A 200 -4.75 0.49 -11.87
C ASP A 200 -3.25 0.44 -11.58
N ASP A 201 -2.64 -0.75 -11.40
CA ASP A 201 -1.19 -0.92 -11.23
C ASP A 201 -0.42 -0.35 -12.43
N GLY A 202 -0.92 -0.54 -13.64
CA GLY A 202 -0.35 0.09 -14.85
C GLY A 202 -0.41 1.62 -14.80
N TYR A 203 -1.46 2.21 -14.22
CA TYR A 203 -1.54 3.66 -14.00
C TYR A 203 -0.54 4.13 -12.94
N VAL A 204 -0.37 3.35 -11.86
CA VAL A 204 0.61 3.62 -10.79
C VAL A 204 2.01 3.69 -11.40
N THR A 205 2.42 2.68 -12.18
CA THR A 205 3.72 2.65 -12.84
C THR A 205 3.93 3.87 -13.74
N TYR A 206 2.97 4.19 -14.60
CA TYR A 206 3.05 5.34 -15.52
C TYR A 206 3.17 6.69 -14.80
N LEU A 207 2.40 6.90 -13.73
CA LEU A 207 2.38 8.16 -13.00
C LEU A 207 3.62 8.33 -12.10
N ALA A 208 4.13 7.23 -11.55
CA ALA A 208 5.35 7.22 -10.76
C ALA A 208 6.57 7.68 -11.58
N GLU A 209 6.71 7.22 -12.83
CA GLU A 209 7.74 7.70 -13.78
C GLU A 209 7.72 9.23 -14.00
N ARG A 210 6.60 9.88 -13.70
CA ARG A 210 6.35 11.32 -13.89
C ARG A 210 6.30 12.10 -12.59
N GLY A 211 6.67 11.47 -11.48
CA GLY A 211 6.70 12.11 -10.17
C GLY A 211 5.32 12.36 -9.55
N ILE A 212 4.30 11.59 -9.94
CA ILE A 212 2.95 11.69 -9.40
C ILE A 212 2.65 10.41 -8.62
N ASP A 213 2.32 10.56 -7.34
CA ASP A 213 1.85 9.47 -6.49
C ASP A 213 0.36 9.24 -6.71
N TYR A 214 0.01 8.13 -7.36
CA TYR A 214 -1.36 7.65 -7.44
C TYR A 214 -1.51 6.41 -6.57
N ARG A 215 -2.47 6.44 -5.65
CA ARG A 215 -2.89 5.28 -4.88
C ARG A 215 -4.18 4.72 -5.44
N ARG A 216 -4.11 3.46 -5.85
CA ARG A 216 -5.23 2.66 -6.36
C ARG A 216 -6.40 2.58 -5.35
N PRO A 217 -7.61 2.19 -5.81
CA PRO A 217 -8.81 2.09 -4.97
C PRO A 217 -8.62 1.27 -3.68
N ARG A 218 -8.99 1.81 -2.52
CA ARG A 218 -8.88 1.14 -1.20
C ARG A 218 -10.06 1.44 -0.28
N GLY A 219 -10.13 0.74 0.87
CA GLY A 219 -11.01 1.11 1.99
C GLY A 219 -12.41 0.49 2.00
N CYS A 220 -12.68 -0.49 1.14
CA CYS A 220 -14.00 -1.13 1.02
C CYS A 220 -14.24 -2.26 2.03
N VAL A 221 -13.34 -2.45 3.00
CA VAL A 221 -13.51 -3.41 4.10
C VAL A 221 -14.55 -2.86 5.06
N GLY A 222 -15.67 -3.57 5.23
CA GLY A 222 -16.78 -3.12 6.08
C GLY A 222 -17.59 -1.92 5.54
N SER A 223 -17.33 -1.47 4.31
CA SER A 223 -18.04 -0.37 3.63
C SER A 223 -18.24 -0.66 2.14
N GLU A 224 -19.29 -0.11 1.51
CA GLU A 224 -19.47 -0.16 0.06
C GLU A 224 -18.60 0.86 -0.70
N GLN A 225 -18.03 1.82 0.03
CA GLN A 225 -17.25 2.91 -0.55
C GLN A 225 -15.75 2.57 -0.58
N CYS A 226 -15.14 2.84 -1.73
CA CYS A 226 -13.70 2.89 -1.92
C CYS A 226 -13.23 4.34 -1.96
N TYR A 227 -11.92 4.55 -1.85
CA TYR A 227 -11.29 5.81 -2.19
C TYR A 227 -9.97 5.60 -2.94
N SER A 228 -9.61 6.55 -3.80
CA SER A 228 -8.28 6.67 -4.41
C SER A 228 -7.71 8.06 -4.14
N THR A 229 -6.39 8.20 -4.20
CA THR A 229 -5.70 9.47 -3.94
C THR A 229 -4.65 9.75 -4.99
N VAL A 230 -4.51 11.02 -5.39
CA VAL A 230 -3.44 11.50 -6.27
C VAL A 230 -2.72 12.65 -5.58
N ALA A 231 -1.40 12.61 -5.56
CA ALA A 231 -0.55 13.61 -4.95
C ALA A 231 0.68 13.88 -5.84
N ARG A 232 1.24 15.09 -5.74
CA ARG A 232 2.60 15.36 -6.24
C ARG A 232 3.63 15.04 -5.15
N GLU A 233 3.26 15.42 -3.93
CA GLU A 233 3.94 15.09 -2.69
C GLU A 233 2.87 14.49 -1.79
N SER A 234 3.02 13.22 -1.40
CA SER A 234 2.01 12.53 -0.59
C SER A 234 1.85 13.24 0.77
N PRO A 235 0.62 13.45 1.25
CA PRO A 235 0.34 14.09 2.51
C PRO A 235 0.70 13.06 3.60
N GLU A 236 1.38 13.56 4.61
CA GLU A 236 1.83 12.92 5.85
C GLU A 236 1.24 11.52 6.12
N ARG A 237 1.99 10.43 5.85
CA ARG A 237 1.65 9.07 6.36
C ARG A 237 2.84 8.27 6.94
N TRP A 238 2.70 6.95 7.37
CA TRP A 238 3.51 6.07 8.34
C TRP A 238 4.30 4.76 7.76
N TRP A 239 5.64 4.44 8.03
CA TRP A 239 6.78 3.45 7.60
C TRP A 239 7.43 3.26 6.15
N PRO A 240 8.80 3.32 5.90
CA PRO A 240 9.48 3.18 4.57
C PRO A 240 9.33 1.82 3.86
N LYS A 241 9.48 1.85 2.51
CA LYS A 241 9.65 0.68 1.63
C LYS A 241 11.10 0.20 1.45
N THR A 242 12.09 1.02 1.75
CA THR A 242 13.51 0.69 1.49
C THR A 242 14.21 0.20 2.77
N PRO A 243 14.83 -1.00 2.77
CA PRO A 243 15.63 -1.49 3.89
C PRO A 243 16.78 -0.52 4.22
N PRO A 244 17.15 -0.31 5.51
CA PRO A 244 18.28 0.54 5.90
C PRO A 244 19.59 0.19 5.18
N ALA A 245 19.79 -1.10 4.87
CA ALA A 245 20.97 -1.60 4.16
C ALA A 245 21.10 -1.07 2.72
N ALA A 246 19.99 -0.79 2.03
CA ALA A 246 19.98 -0.32 0.64
C ALA A 246 20.30 1.19 0.50
N VAL A 247 20.63 1.86 1.61
CA VAL A 247 21.03 3.29 1.66
C VAL A 247 22.52 3.44 1.97
N ARG A 248 23.24 2.34 2.27
CA ARG A 248 24.66 2.36 2.62
C ARG A 248 25.60 2.57 1.42
N GLU A 249 25.05 2.72 0.20
CA GLU A 249 25.80 3.14 -0.99
C GLU A 249 25.15 4.39 -1.60
N SER A 250 25.61 5.57 -1.18
CA SER A 250 25.43 6.87 -1.87
C SER A 250 26.49 7.86 -1.38
#